data_AF-A0A842KDT4-F1
#
_entry.id   AF-A0A842KDT4-F1
#
_cell.length_a   1.000
_cell.length_b   1.000
_cell.length_c   1.000
_cell.angle_alpha   90.00
_cell.angle_beta   90.00
_cell.angle_gamma   90.00
#
_symmetry.space_group_name_H-M   'P 1'
#
loop_
_entity.id
_entity.type
_entity.pdbx_description
1 polymer ?
#
loop_
_entity_poly.entity_id
_entity_poly.type
_entity_poly.pdbx_seq_one_letter_code
_entity_poly.pdbx_strand_id
1 'polypeptide(L)'
;MKGIVCSGKGEGKKYISIPEYKKQIEEKFNFSPYEGTLNLEVSKELFNDLKIIEGIKIHGFRKGKKSFGGVKCFPIKIARMECAMLMPERSKHRNVVEVVCNERLRNGLKDGDEIFFYFEPFLKKGMDAIFFALPNEGKEEGKVTIYYDSPFEEGRRDLCYEKNFPDTYLKRFIARDTASIIFEGDGKEEHSKLFEWIRRKNYSIISPLRKIKYSQLNEWQIEVKIKKE
;
A
#
# COMPACT_ATOMS: atom_id res chain seq x y z
N MET A 1 5.16 1.43 -11.78
CA MET A 1 4.69 0.05 -12.03
C MET A 1 3.79 -0.01 -13.26
N LYS A 2 3.69 -1.18 -13.89
CA LYS A 2 2.93 -1.42 -15.13
C LYS A 2 1.75 -2.34 -14.87
N GLY A 3 0.62 -2.07 -15.53
CA GLY A 3 -0.53 -2.96 -15.62
C GLY A 3 -1.08 -3.02 -17.04
N ILE A 4 -1.64 -4.16 -17.43
CA ILE A 4 -2.25 -4.38 -18.74
C ILE A 4 -3.77 -4.34 -18.59
N VAL A 5 -4.43 -3.47 -19.35
CA VAL A 5 -5.89 -3.37 -19.34
C VAL A 5 -6.49 -4.70 -19.81
N CYS A 6 -7.46 -5.20 -19.05
CA CYS A 6 -8.19 -6.42 -19.41
C CYS A 6 -9.68 -6.28 -19.10
N SER A 7 -10.52 -7.07 -19.79
CA SER A 7 -11.93 -7.13 -19.48
C SER A 7 -12.21 -8.04 -18.29
N GLY A 8 -13.01 -7.54 -17.34
CA GLY A 8 -13.62 -8.36 -16.29
C GLY A 8 -14.98 -8.92 -16.70
N LYS A 9 -15.68 -9.53 -15.73
CA LYS A 9 -17.07 -9.99 -15.89
C LYS A 9 -18.12 -8.88 -15.83
N GLY A 10 -17.70 -7.61 -15.77
CA GLY A 10 -18.60 -6.47 -15.63
C GLY A 10 -19.26 -6.34 -14.25
N GLU A 11 -18.83 -7.11 -13.25
CA GLU A 11 -19.45 -7.12 -11.92
C GLU A 11 -19.02 -5.93 -11.04
N GLY A 12 -17.89 -5.29 -11.34
CA GLY A 12 -17.35 -4.17 -10.54
C GLY A 12 -18.37 -3.04 -10.33
N LYS A 13 -19.10 -2.65 -11.39
CA LYS A 13 -20.18 -1.64 -11.31
C LYS A 13 -21.20 -1.99 -10.22
N LYS A 14 -21.67 -3.25 -10.19
CA LYS A 14 -22.65 -3.72 -9.21
C LYS A 14 -22.14 -3.59 -7.78
N TYR A 15 -20.85 -3.83 -7.53
CA TYR A 15 -20.26 -3.74 -6.19
C TYR A 15 -20.00 -2.29 -5.77
N ILE A 16 -19.44 -1.47 -6.68
CA ILE A 16 -19.15 -0.05 -6.39
C ILE A 16 -20.43 0.75 -6.14
N SER A 17 -21.55 0.43 -6.81
CA SER A 17 -22.84 1.07 -6.56
C SER A 17 -23.50 0.68 -5.22
N ILE A 18 -22.95 -0.27 -4.45
CA ILE A 18 -23.52 -0.61 -3.13
C ILE A 18 -23.17 0.52 -2.13
N PRO A 19 -24.16 1.16 -1.48
CA PRO A 19 -23.92 2.32 -0.60
C PRO A 19 -22.87 2.06 0.49
N GLU A 20 -22.87 0.87 1.06
CA GLU A 20 -21.95 0.46 2.12
C GLU A 20 -20.47 0.39 1.66
N TYR A 21 -20.23 0.05 0.38
CA TYR A 21 -18.89 0.12 -0.21
C TYR A 21 -18.54 1.55 -0.63
N LYS A 22 -19.46 2.21 -1.35
CA LYS A 22 -19.28 3.57 -1.85
C LYS A 22 -18.90 4.55 -0.74
N LYS A 23 -19.63 4.51 0.39
CA LYS A 23 -19.37 5.36 1.56
C LYS A 23 -17.97 5.14 2.14
N GLN A 24 -17.54 3.89 2.28
CA GLN A 24 -16.20 3.59 2.78
C GLN A 24 -15.09 4.06 1.82
N ILE A 25 -15.31 3.98 0.50
CA ILE A 25 -14.37 4.50 -0.50
C ILE A 25 -14.28 6.02 -0.37
N GLU A 26 -15.42 6.71 -0.30
CA GLU A 26 -15.49 8.17 -0.13
C GLU A 26 -14.77 8.63 1.14
N GLU A 27 -15.01 7.98 2.27
CA GLU A 27 -14.37 8.31 3.55
C GLU A 27 -12.85 8.07 3.55
N LYS A 28 -12.39 6.99 2.90
CA LYS A 28 -10.98 6.56 2.95
C LYS A 28 -10.11 7.20 1.87
N PHE A 29 -10.68 7.53 0.72
CA PHE A 29 -9.96 8.04 -0.45
C PHE A 29 -10.35 9.47 -0.84
N ASN A 30 -11.34 10.07 -0.17
CA ASN A 30 -11.75 11.46 -0.37
C ASN A 30 -12.23 11.77 -1.80
N PHE A 31 -12.85 10.79 -2.48
CA PHE A 31 -13.54 11.00 -3.75
C PHE A 31 -14.75 10.06 -3.89
N SER A 32 -15.77 10.47 -4.65
CA SER A 32 -16.90 9.60 -5.00
C SER A 32 -16.52 8.73 -6.20
N PRO A 33 -16.51 7.38 -6.09
CA PRO A 33 -16.07 6.53 -7.17
C PRO A 33 -17.08 6.51 -8.33
N TYR A 34 -16.57 6.55 -9.55
CA TYR A 34 -17.34 6.22 -10.75
C TYR A 34 -17.89 4.79 -10.62
N GLU A 35 -19.09 4.56 -11.15
CA GLU A 35 -19.76 3.26 -11.10
C GLU A 35 -19.14 2.24 -12.07
N GLY A 36 -17.94 1.77 -11.76
CA GLY A 36 -17.22 0.78 -12.53
C GLY A 36 -15.77 0.65 -12.06
N THR A 37 -15.12 -0.41 -12.49
CA THR A 37 -13.70 -0.66 -12.22
C THR A 37 -12.96 -0.83 -13.54
N LEU A 38 -11.71 -0.36 -13.57
CA LEU A 38 -10.74 -0.73 -14.59
C LEU A 38 -9.96 -1.93 -14.09
N ASN A 39 -9.99 -3.04 -14.82
CA ASN A 39 -9.23 -4.22 -14.46
C ASN A 39 -7.85 -4.16 -15.09
N LEU A 40 -6.84 -4.42 -14.27
CA LEU A 40 -5.44 -4.45 -14.69
C LEU A 40 -4.86 -5.81 -14.34
N GLU A 41 -4.33 -6.50 -15.34
CA GLU A 41 -3.44 -7.62 -15.12
C GLU A 41 -2.05 -7.06 -14.77
N VAL A 42 -1.48 -7.57 -13.67
CA VAL A 42 -0.15 -7.18 -13.18
C VAL A 42 0.74 -8.41 -13.09
N SER A 43 2.05 -8.21 -12.92
CA SER A 43 2.97 -9.35 -12.69
C SER A 43 2.55 -10.16 -11.47
N LYS A 44 2.88 -11.45 -11.49
CA LYS A 44 2.55 -12.37 -10.40
C LYS A 44 3.26 -11.97 -9.11
N GLU A 45 4.49 -11.49 -9.23
CA GLU A 45 5.37 -11.01 -8.18
C GLU A 45 4.75 -9.79 -7.49
N LEU A 46 4.39 -8.75 -8.26
CA LEU A 46 3.69 -7.56 -7.77
C LEU A 46 2.38 -7.94 -7.08
N PHE A 47 1.56 -8.80 -7.69
CA PHE A 47 0.29 -9.22 -7.10
C PHE A 47 0.49 -9.98 -5.78
N ASN A 48 1.53 -10.80 -5.66
CA ASN A 48 1.84 -11.54 -4.44
C ASN A 48 2.36 -10.62 -3.34
N ASP A 49 3.20 -9.64 -3.67
CA ASP A 49 3.64 -8.63 -2.72
C ASP A 49 2.45 -7.86 -2.15
N LEU A 50 1.53 -7.39 -3.01
CA LEU A 50 0.34 -6.66 -2.55
C LEU A 50 -0.60 -7.48 -1.67
N LYS A 51 -0.62 -8.81 -1.80
CA LYS A 51 -1.37 -9.67 -0.86
C LYS A 51 -0.80 -9.60 0.54
N ILE A 52 0.52 -9.52 0.67
CA ILE A 52 1.24 -9.56 1.95
C ILE A 52 1.33 -8.14 2.55
N ILE A 53 1.49 -7.11 1.72
CA ILE A 53 1.51 -5.73 2.19
C ILE A 53 0.16 -5.38 2.83
N GLU A 54 0.20 -4.81 4.03
CA GLU A 54 -1.00 -4.26 4.66
C GLU A 54 -1.42 -2.96 3.95
N GLY A 55 -2.70 -2.88 3.60
CA GLY A 55 -3.31 -1.77 2.89
C GLY A 55 -4.48 -1.16 3.67
N ILE A 56 -5.20 -0.25 3.03
CA ILE A 56 -6.43 0.32 3.57
C ILE A 56 -7.54 -0.73 3.44
N LYS A 57 -8.11 -1.15 4.57
CA LYS A 57 -9.22 -2.12 4.56
C LYS A 57 -10.57 -1.45 4.37
N ILE A 58 -11.33 -1.90 3.39
CA ILE A 58 -12.78 -1.71 3.30
C ILE A 58 -13.43 -2.95 3.92
N HIS A 59 -14.29 -2.74 4.91
CA HIS A 59 -14.91 -3.81 5.66
C HIS A 59 -16.09 -4.40 4.90
N GLY A 60 -16.16 -5.74 4.90
CA GLY A 60 -17.34 -6.45 4.43
C GLY A 60 -18.55 -6.24 5.36
N PHE A 61 -19.74 -6.52 4.85
CA PHE A 61 -21.00 -6.32 5.55
C PHE A 61 -22.01 -7.42 5.17
N ARG A 62 -23.14 -7.46 5.87
CA ARG A 62 -24.27 -8.35 5.57
C ARG A 62 -25.49 -7.54 5.17
N LYS A 63 -26.23 -8.01 4.17
CA LYS A 63 -27.51 -7.44 3.74
C LYS A 63 -28.52 -8.57 3.55
N GLY A 64 -29.45 -8.68 4.50
CA GLY A 64 -30.33 -9.84 4.62
C GLY A 64 -29.52 -11.14 4.74
N LYS A 65 -29.79 -12.11 3.86
CA LYS A 65 -29.07 -13.40 3.83
C LYS A 65 -27.73 -13.36 3.08
N LYS A 66 -27.37 -12.26 2.40
CA LYS A 66 -26.14 -12.14 1.61
C LYS A 66 -25.00 -11.53 2.43
N SER A 67 -23.80 -12.09 2.30
CA SER A 67 -22.56 -11.56 2.88
C SER A 67 -21.63 -11.05 1.79
N PHE A 68 -21.14 -9.83 1.98
CA PHE A 68 -20.19 -9.14 1.11
C PHE A 68 -18.81 -9.14 1.79
N GLY A 69 -17.76 -9.47 1.03
CA GLY A 69 -16.39 -9.61 1.56
C GLY A 69 -15.67 -8.28 1.79
N GLY A 70 -14.55 -8.29 2.49
CA GLY A 70 -13.69 -7.11 2.56
C GLY A 70 -12.93 -6.86 1.26
N VAL A 71 -12.34 -5.67 1.15
CA VAL A 71 -11.45 -5.29 0.05
C VAL A 71 -10.21 -4.64 0.65
N LYS A 72 -9.03 -5.13 0.28
CA LYS A 72 -7.74 -4.48 0.59
C LYS A 72 -7.47 -3.45 -0.50
N CYS A 73 -7.12 -2.23 -0.12
CA CYS A 73 -7.03 -1.12 -1.05
C CYS A 73 -5.72 -0.36 -0.88
N PHE A 74 -5.24 0.24 -1.96
CA PHE A 74 -4.03 1.06 -1.98
C PHE A 74 -4.29 2.32 -2.81
N PRO A 75 -3.94 3.52 -2.31
CA PRO A 75 -4.05 4.72 -3.13
C PRO A 75 -2.94 4.69 -4.18
N ILE A 76 -3.34 4.93 -5.41
CA ILE A 76 -2.46 4.99 -6.56
C ILE A 76 -2.75 6.23 -7.39
N LYS A 77 -1.80 6.58 -8.24
CA LYS A 77 -1.95 7.61 -9.24
C LYS A 77 -1.75 7.02 -10.63
N ILE A 78 -2.70 7.27 -11.52
CA ILE A 78 -2.60 6.95 -12.95
C ILE A 78 -2.58 8.27 -13.70
N ALA A 79 -1.45 8.58 -14.34
CA ALA A 79 -1.17 9.90 -14.89
C ALA A 79 -1.38 11.02 -13.84
N ARG A 80 -2.44 11.81 -13.96
CA ARG A 80 -2.80 12.89 -13.01
C ARG A 80 -3.97 12.54 -12.10
N MET A 81 -4.59 11.37 -12.28
CA MET A 81 -5.80 10.97 -11.58
C MET A 81 -5.46 10.26 -10.27
N GLU A 82 -6.08 10.70 -9.19
CA GLU A 82 -6.08 9.98 -7.91
C GLU A 82 -7.05 8.81 -8.00
N CYS A 83 -6.57 7.62 -7.65
CA CYS A 83 -7.28 6.37 -7.82
C CYS A 83 -7.10 5.47 -6.59
N ALA A 84 -7.98 4.49 -6.44
CA ALA A 84 -7.81 3.41 -5.48
C ALA A 84 -7.67 2.09 -6.22
N MET A 85 -6.55 1.39 -6.00
CA MET A 85 -6.40 0.00 -6.37
C MET A 85 -7.11 -0.86 -5.34
N LEU A 86 -7.96 -1.78 -5.81
CA LEU A 86 -8.81 -2.65 -5.03
C LEU A 86 -8.39 -4.11 -5.24
N MET A 87 -8.26 -4.83 -4.13
CA MET A 87 -8.00 -6.26 -4.07
C MET A 87 -9.09 -6.93 -3.21
N PRO A 88 -10.16 -7.45 -3.83
CA PRO A 88 -11.22 -8.14 -3.10
C PRO A 88 -10.71 -9.42 -2.43
N GLU A 89 -11.08 -9.65 -1.16
CA GLU A 89 -10.65 -10.83 -0.39
C GLU A 89 -11.10 -12.16 -1.03
N ARG A 90 -12.20 -12.14 -1.80
CA ARG A 90 -12.82 -13.32 -2.43
C ARG A 90 -12.66 -13.36 -3.96
N SER A 91 -11.63 -12.73 -4.51
CA SER A 91 -11.40 -12.75 -5.96
C SER A 91 -10.97 -14.14 -6.45
N LYS A 92 -11.55 -14.57 -7.58
CA LYS A 92 -11.20 -15.83 -8.28
C LYS A 92 -10.15 -15.62 -9.38
N HIS A 93 -9.81 -14.37 -9.69
CA HIS A 93 -8.89 -14.03 -10.78
C HIS A 93 -7.44 -14.10 -10.30
N ARG A 94 -6.58 -14.72 -11.11
CA ARG A 94 -5.12 -14.77 -10.85
C ARG A 94 -4.52 -13.47 -11.38
N ASN A 95 -3.88 -12.70 -10.50
CA ASN A 95 -3.07 -11.52 -10.83
C ASN A 95 -3.79 -10.32 -11.47
N VAL A 96 -5.10 -10.19 -11.24
CA VAL A 96 -5.87 -9.01 -11.68
C VAL A 96 -6.23 -8.16 -10.47
N VAL A 97 -5.92 -6.87 -10.55
CA VAL A 97 -6.37 -5.84 -9.62
C VAL A 97 -7.46 -5.00 -10.27
N GLU A 98 -8.33 -4.42 -9.45
CA GLU A 98 -9.38 -3.51 -9.92
C GLU A 98 -9.00 -2.08 -9.53
N VAL A 99 -9.29 -1.09 -10.37
CA VAL A 99 -9.00 0.31 -10.06
C VAL A 99 -10.28 1.14 -10.17
N VAL A 100 -10.51 1.98 -9.16
CA VAL A 100 -11.57 2.98 -9.16
C VAL A 100 -10.99 4.38 -9.08
N CYS A 101 -11.71 5.32 -9.68
CA CYS A 101 -11.41 6.74 -9.70
C CYS A 101 -12.73 7.51 -9.63
N ASN A 102 -12.69 8.83 -9.46
CA ASN A 102 -13.88 9.67 -9.59
C ASN A 102 -14.43 9.72 -11.03
N GLU A 103 -13.61 9.36 -12.01
CA GLU A 103 -13.96 9.35 -13.43
C GLU A 103 -13.86 7.95 -14.05
N ARG A 104 -14.44 7.81 -15.25
CA ARG A 104 -14.36 6.56 -16.02
C ARG A 104 -12.97 6.38 -16.62
N LEU A 105 -12.14 5.56 -16.00
CA LEU A 105 -10.77 5.29 -16.45
C LEU A 105 -10.68 4.61 -17.83
N ARG A 106 -11.66 3.78 -18.21
CA ARG A 106 -11.66 3.06 -19.50
C ARG A 106 -12.06 3.93 -20.70
N ASN A 107 -11.69 5.21 -20.69
CA ASN A 107 -12.03 6.17 -21.74
C ASN A 107 -11.05 6.05 -22.91
N GLY A 108 -11.39 5.22 -23.90
CA GLY A 108 -10.55 4.98 -25.09
C GLY A 108 -9.50 3.86 -24.92
N LEU A 109 -9.28 3.37 -23.69
CA LEU A 109 -8.42 2.21 -23.43
C LEU A 109 -9.05 0.89 -23.90
N LYS A 110 -8.26 0.07 -24.58
CA LYS A 110 -8.59 -1.26 -25.08
C LYS A 110 -7.88 -2.34 -24.26
N ASP A 111 -8.36 -3.57 -24.36
CA ASP A 111 -7.67 -4.70 -23.74
C ASP A 111 -6.30 -4.88 -24.41
N GLY A 112 -5.28 -5.14 -23.59
CA GLY A 112 -3.89 -5.18 -24.02
C GLY A 112 -3.16 -3.84 -23.90
N ASP A 113 -3.87 -2.72 -23.69
CA ASP A 113 -3.22 -1.42 -23.49
C ASP A 113 -2.41 -1.42 -22.19
N GLU A 114 -1.22 -0.84 -22.25
CA GLU A 114 -0.35 -0.70 -21.09
C GLU A 114 -0.63 0.62 -20.38
N ILE A 115 -0.77 0.55 -19.05
CA ILE A 115 -0.83 1.75 -18.23
C ILE A 115 0.19 1.69 -17.11
N PHE A 116 0.65 2.88 -16.70
CA PHE A 116 1.57 3.04 -15.59
C PHE A 116 0.85 3.66 -14.40
N PHE A 117 1.16 3.13 -13.22
CA PHE A 117 0.67 3.64 -11.96
C PHE A 117 1.80 3.72 -10.94
N TYR A 118 1.59 4.58 -9.94
CA TYR A 118 2.48 4.81 -8.81
C TYR A 118 1.64 4.75 -7.53
N PHE A 119 2.19 4.23 -6.44
CA PHE A 119 1.50 4.32 -5.15
C PHE A 119 1.65 5.71 -4.56
N GLU A 120 0.62 6.15 -3.86
CA GLU A 120 0.63 7.39 -3.09
C GLU A 120 0.78 7.09 -1.59
N PRO A 121 1.25 8.05 -0.78
CA PRO A 121 1.37 7.84 0.66
C PRO A 121 0.00 7.61 1.32
N PHE A 122 -0.03 6.71 2.30
CA PHE A 122 -1.24 6.34 3.02
C PHE A 122 -1.01 6.00 4.48
N LEU A 123 -2.10 6.04 5.25
CA LEU A 123 -2.09 5.63 6.64
C LEU A 123 -2.61 4.20 6.78
N LYS A 124 -1.92 3.39 7.58
CA LYS A 124 -2.36 2.06 7.98
C LYS A 124 -2.05 1.79 9.44
N LYS A 125 -2.60 0.70 9.98
CA LYS A 125 -2.12 0.15 11.24
C LYS A 125 -0.84 -0.64 10.98
N GLY A 126 0.19 -0.33 11.76
CA GLY A 126 1.43 -1.08 11.80
C GLY A 126 1.23 -2.49 12.34
N MET A 127 2.30 -3.28 12.31
CA MET A 127 2.28 -4.65 12.79
C MET A 127 2.77 -4.77 14.23
N ASP A 128 2.21 -5.71 14.97
CA ASP A 128 2.84 -6.26 16.16
C ASP A 128 3.78 -7.38 15.74
N ALA A 129 5.08 -7.17 15.94
CA ALA A 129 6.10 -8.13 15.56
C ALA A 129 7.31 -8.03 16.48
N ILE A 130 8.03 -9.14 16.60
CA ILE A 130 9.32 -9.17 17.29
C ILE A 130 10.35 -9.63 16.27
N PHE A 131 11.42 -8.86 16.17
CA PHE A 131 12.58 -9.15 15.34
C PHE A 131 13.85 -9.24 16.19
N PHE A 132 14.86 -9.87 15.63
CA PHE A 132 16.24 -9.79 16.09
C PHE A 132 16.98 -8.78 15.21
N ALA A 133 17.38 -7.66 15.79
CA ALA A 133 18.02 -6.55 15.11
C ALA A 133 19.55 -6.64 15.26
N LEU A 134 20.26 -6.65 14.15
CA LEU A 134 21.72 -6.52 14.09
C LEU A 134 22.06 -5.05 13.82
N PRO A 135 22.74 -4.34 14.75
CA PRO A 135 23.28 -3.01 14.47
C PRO A 135 24.30 -3.07 13.35
N ASN A 136 24.24 -2.11 12.43
CA ASN A 136 25.14 -2.01 11.29
C ASN A 136 25.45 -0.54 11.00
N GLU A 137 26.70 -0.26 10.64
CA GLU A 137 27.15 1.04 10.13
C GLU A 137 27.70 0.82 8.73
N GLY A 138 27.02 1.37 7.72
CA GLY A 138 27.33 1.07 6.33
C GLY A 138 26.16 1.39 5.41
N LYS A 139 26.05 0.68 4.28
CA LYS A 139 24.93 0.80 3.31
C LYS A 139 24.07 -0.46 3.20
N GLU A 140 24.34 -1.47 4.01
CA GLU A 140 23.66 -2.76 3.92
C GLU A 140 22.16 -2.62 4.20
N GLU A 141 21.36 -3.50 3.60
CA GLU A 141 19.92 -3.53 3.76
C GLU A 141 19.43 -4.98 3.87
N GLY A 142 18.62 -5.26 4.88
CA GLY A 142 17.94 -6.54 5.07
C GLY A 142 16.52 -6.54 4.52
N LYS A 143 15.78 -7.63 4.78
CA LYS A 143 14.34 -7.74 4.50
C LYS A 143 13.55 -6.64 5.21
N VAL A 144 13.93 -6.34 6.45
CA VAL A 144 13.44 -5.18 7.21
C VAL A 144 14.68 -4.42 7.68
N THR A 145 14.74 -3.13 7.36
CA THR A 145 15.86 -2.25 7.74
C THR A 145 15.30 -1.03 8.46
N ILE A 146 15.89 -0.67 9.60
CA ILE A 146 15.54 0.53 10.38
C ILE A 146 16.68 1.53 10.23
N TYR A 147 16.39 2.74 9.78
CA TYR A 147 17.40 3.76 9.51
C TYR A 147 17.37 4.82 10.61
N TYR A 148 18.52 5.05 11.24
CA TYR A 148 18.71 6.12 12.23
C TYR A 148 19.28 7.38 11.59
N ASP A 149 20.10 7.20 10.56
CA ASP A 149 20.62 8.25 9.68
C ASP A 149 19.93 8.20 8.30
N SER A 150 20.43 8.95 7.34
CA SER A 150 19.91 8.97 5.96
C SER A 150 19.89 7.56 5.34
N PRO A 151 18.77 7.13 4.72
CA PRO A 151 18.73 5.83 4.04
C PRO A 151 19.53 5.79 2.73
N PHE A 152 20.02 6.94 2.25
CA PHE A 152 20.72 7.07 0.96
C PHE A 152 22.25 7.23 1.11
N GLU A 153 22.76 7.25 2.34
CA GLU A 153 24.18 7.42 2.64
C GLU A 153 24.68 6.30 3.57
N GLU A 154 25.99 6.27 3.83
CA GLU A 154 26.53 5.47 4.93
C GLU A 154 26.02 6.02 6.25
N GLY A 155 25.68 5.11 7.16
CA GLY A 155 25.19 5.50 8.47
C GLY A 155 24.56 4.34 9.22
N ARG A 156 24.14 4.65 10.44
CA ARG A 156 23.63 3.67 11.39
C ARG A 156 22.25 3.15 10.98
N ARG A 157 22.13 1.83 10.99
CA ARG A 157 20.89 1.10 10.73
C ARG A 157 20.82 -0.20 11.52
N ASP A 158 19.61 -0.71 11.69
CA ASP A 158 19.42 -2.09 12.14
C ASP A 158 18.95 -2.96 10.97
N LEU A 159 19.58 -4.12 10.81
CA LEU A 159 19.10 -5.20 9.93
C LEU A 159 18.25 -6.16 10.78
N CYS A 160 16.97 -6.31 10.45
CA CYS A 160 16.02 -7.09 11.25
C CYS A 160 15.75 -8.48 10.64
N TYR A 161 15.82 -9.50 11.50
CA TYR A 161 15.65 -10.91 11.15
C TYR A 161 14.56 -11.57 11.99
N GLU A 162 13.90 -12.60 11.43
CA GLU A 162 12.90 -13.42 12.13
C GLU A 162 13.55 -14.46 13.06
N LYS A 163 14.84 -14.75 12.87
CA LYS A 163 15.62 -15.71 13.65
C LYS A 163 16.74 -14.99 14.41
N ASN A 164 17.08 -15.53 15.57
CA ASN A 164 18.18 -15.05 16.40
C ASN A 164 19.53 -15.48 15.82
N PHE A 165 20.51 -14.57 15.86
CA PHE A 165 21.90 -14.81 15.52
C PHE A 165 22.82 -14.06 16.50
N PRO A 166 24.12 -14.40 16.59
CA PRO A 166 25.07 -13.64 17.40
C PRO A 166 24.97 -12.12 17.15
N ASP A 167 25.19 -11.34 18.20
CA ASP A 167 25.22 -9.87 18.19
C ASP A 167 23.90 -9.16 17.85
N THR A 168 22.81 -9.92 17.70
CA THR A 168 21.47 -9.34 17.56
C THR A 168 20.82 -9.03 18.91
N TYR A 169 19.95 -8.02 18.95
CA TYR A 169 19.13 -7.69 20.10
C TYR A 169 17.64 -7.73 19.75
N LEU A 170 16.78 -7.96 20.76
CA LEU A 170 15.34 -8.00 20.55
C LEU A 170 14.77 -6.62 20.21
N LYS A 171 14.10 -6.52 19.06
CA LYS A 171 13.41 -5.33 18.60
C LYS A 171 11.92 -5.61 18.46
N ARG A 172 11.11 -4.94 19.27
CA ARG A 172 9.64 -5.05 19.24
C ARG A 172 9.05 -3.93 18.40
N PHE A 173 8.26 -4.30 17.40
CA PHE A 173 7.36 -3.38 16.70
C PHE A 173 6.00 -3.46 17.37
N ILE A 174 5.42 -2.30 17.64
CA ILE A 174 4.11 -2.16 18.28
C ILE A 174 3.17 -1.59 17.23
N ALA A 175 2.00 -2.20 17.08
CA ALA A 175 0.98 -1.73 16.15
C ALA A 175 0.55 -0.30 16.49
N ARG A 176 0.94 0.65 15.64
CA ARG A 176 0.65 2.08 15.73
C ARG A 176 0.21 2.61 14.37
N ASP A 177 -0.32 3.83 14.35
CA ASP A 177 -0.55 4.51 13.08
C ASP A 177 0.77 4.68 12.32
N THR A 178 0.81 4.14 11.11
CA THR A 178 2.01 4.06 10.28
C THR A 178 1.72 4.74 8.95
N ALA A 179 2.49 5.77 8.64
CA ALA A 179 2.53 6.37 7.32
C ALA A 179 3.39 5.48 6.42
N SER A 180 2.87 5.21 5.22
CA SER A 180 3.40 4.21 4.30
C SER A 180 3.40 4.72 2.87
N ILE A 181 4.39 4.32 2.08
CA ILE A 181 4.35 4.37 0.62
C ILE A 181 5.09 3.16 0.04
N ILE A 182 4.52 2.58 -1.02
CA ILE A 182 5.04 1.39 -1.70
C ILE A 182 5.73 1.84 -2.99
N PHE A 183 6.82 1.18 -3.39
CA PHE A 183 7.59 1.56 -4.57
C PHE A 183 8.40 0.42 -5.16
N GLU A 184 8.96 0.64 -6.35
CA GLU A 184 9.99 -0.17 -6.97
C GLU A 184 11.30 0.64 -7.02
N GLY A 185 12.46 -0.03 -6.96
CA GLY A 185 13.75 0.66 -7.04
C GLY A 185 14.27 1.19 -5.70
N ASP A 186 14.93 2.37 -5.73
CA ASP A 186 15.68 2.92 -4.59
C ASP A 186 14.79 3.62 -3.54
N GLY A 187 13.65 4.16 -3.96
CA GLY A 187 12.68 4.83 -3.12
C GLY A 187 13.00 6.29 -2.79
N LYS A 188 13.91 6.96 -3.50
CA LYS A 188 14.30 8.35 -3.19
C LYS A 188 13.17 9.35 -3.40
N GLU A 189 12.41 9.18 -4.48
CA GLU A 189 11.24 10.01 -4.77
C GLU A 189 10.11 9.72 -3.76
N GLU A 190 9.85 8.46 -3.46
CA GLU A 190 8.79 8.04 -2.55
C GLU A 190 9.09 8.40 -1.10
N HIS A 191 10.35 8.37 -0.70
CA HIS A 191 10.81 8.94 0.57
C HIS A 191 10.41 10.42 0.66
N SER A 192 10.77 11.23 -0.33
CA SER A 192 10.44 12.66 -0.35
C SER A 192 8.92 12.89 -0.32
N LYS A 193 8.16 12.15 -1.13
CA LYS A 193 6.68 12.18 -1.14
C LYS A 193 6.07 11.83 0.21
N LEU A 194 6.58 10.79 0.88
CA LEU A 194 6.08 10.36 2.19
C LEU A 194 6.26 11.47 3.24
N PHE A 195 7.45 12.04 3.35
CA PHE A 195 7.72 13.10 4.33
C PHE A 195 6.96 14.40 4.03
N GLU A 196 6.82 14.78 2.76
CA GLU A 196 5.98 15.91 2.37
C GLU A 196 4.52 15.67 2.75
N TRP A 197 4.00 14.46 2.50
CA TRP A 197 2.63 14.09 2.85
C TRP A 197 2.38 14.10 4.36
N ILE A 198 3.30 13.54 5.16
CA ILE A 198 3.24 13.58 6.63
C ILE A 198 3.19 15.02 7.13
N ARG A 199 4.03 15.90 6.59
CA ARG A 199 4.05 17.33 6.92
C ARG A 199 2.73 18.00 6.57
N ARG A 200 2.20 17.77 5.36
CA ARG A 200 0.92 18.32 4.89
C ARG A 200 -0.26 17.85 5.75
N LYS A 201 -0.22 16.60 6.22
CA LYS A 201 -1.23 16.03 7.13
C LYS A 201 -1.05 16.47 8.60
N ASN A 202 -0.01 17.26 8.91
CA ASN A 202 0.33 17.72 10.26
C ASN A 202 0.52 16.55 11.25
N TYR A 203 1.05 15.42 10.78
CA TYR A 203 1.37 14.27 11.62
C TYR A 203 2.73 14.44 12.30
N SER A 204 2.85 13.95 13.53
CA SER A 204 4.13 13.93 14.26
C SER A 204 4.82 12.58 14.05
N ILE A 205 6.05 12.59 13.55
CA ILE A 205 6.89 11.39 13.46
C ILE A 205 7.31 10.96 14.86
N ILE A 206 7.19 9.66 15.17
CA ILE A 206 7.51 9.11 16.51
C ILE A 206 8.41 7.86 16.46
N SER A 207 8.88 7.47 15.27
CA SER A 207 9.85 6.39 15.09
C SER A 207 10.90 6.76 14.04
N PRO A 208 12.04 6.04 14.02
CA PRO A 208 12.91 6.02 12.86
C PRO A 208 12.17 5.48 11.62
N LEU A 209 12.72 5.76 10.44
CA LEU A 209 12.23 5.27 9.16
C LEU A 209 12.54 3.77 9.02
N ARG A 210 11.64 3.01 8.40
CA ARG A 210 11.83 1.60 8.09
C ARG A 210 11.62 1.33 6.61
N LYS A 211 12.47 0.48 6.02
CA LYS A 211 12.25 -0.14 4.70
C LYS A 211 11.87 -1.59 4.89
N ILE A 212 10.80 -2.01 4.24
CA ILE A 212 10.46 -3.43 4.09
C ILE A 212 10.67 -3.81 2.62
N LYS A 213 11.46 -4.86 2.38
CA LYS A 213 11.67 -5.45 1.06
C LYS A 213 10.75 -6.65 0.88
N TYR A 214 10.04 -6.66 -0.24
CA TYR A 214 9.24 -7.78 -0.73
C TYR A 214 9.94 -8.42 -1.94
N SER A 215 9.22 -9.18 -2.77
CA SER A 215 9.83 -9.85 -3.92
C SER A 215 10.18 -8.89 -5.06
N GLN A 216 9.30 -7.94 -5.36
CA GLN A 216 9.44 -6.92 -6.39
C GLN A 216 9.31 -5.51 -5.78
N LEU A 217 8.46 -5.35 -4.76
CA LEU A 217 8.14 -4.07 -4.14
C LEU A 217 9.00 -3.81 -2.90
N ASN A 218 9.13 -2.53 -2.58
CA ASN A 218 9.61 -2.04 -1.30
C ASN A 218 8.54 -1.17 -0.66
N GLU A 219 8.65 -0.96 0.65
CA GLU A 219 7.76 -0.07 1.37
C GLU A 219 8.55 0.77 2.38
N TRP A 220 8.35 2.09 2.33
CA TRP A 220 8.76 2.99 3.40
C TRP A 220 7.66 3.02 4.46
N GLN A 221 8.03 2.79 5.71
CA GLN A 221 7.14 2.87 6.85
C GLN A 221 7.72 3.79 7.92
N ILE A 222 6.88 4.64 8.49
CA ILE A 222 7.25 5.48 9.63
C ILE A 222 6.05 5.64 10.56
N GLU A 223 6.26 5.41 11.85
CA GLU A 223 5.20 5.58 12.84
C GLU A 223 4.93 7.06 13.05
N VAL A 224 3.64 7.38 13.08
CA VAL A 224 3.17 8.74 13.25
C VAL A 224 2.12 8.82 14.34
N LYS A 225 2.06 9.96 15.02
CA LYS A 225 0.95 10.35 15.88
C LYS A 225 0.07 11.34 15.11
N ILE A 226 -1.19 10.94 14.90
CA ILE A 226 -2.21 11.82 14.35
C ILE A 226 -2.54 12.88 15.40
N LYS A 227 -2.39 14.16 15.06
CA LYS A 227 -2.86 15.24 15.90
C LYS A 227 -4.39 15.30 15.77
N LYS A 228 -5.10 15.19 16.90
CA LYS A 228 -6.53 15.50 16.92
C LYS A 228 -6.64 17.03 16.87
N GLU A 229 -7.51 17.51 15.99
CA GLU A 229 -7.97 18.90 15.99
C GLU A 229 -8.69 19.24 17.31
#